data_AF-A0A1T3CAR2-F1
#
_entry.id   AF-A0A1T3CAR2-F1
#
_cell.length_a   1.000
_cell.length_b   1.000
_cell.length_c   1.000
_cell.angle_alpha   90.00
_cell.angle_beta   90.00
_cell.angle_gamma   90.00
#
_symmetry.space_group_name_H-M   'P 1'
#
loop_
_entity.id
_entity.type
_entity.pdbx_description
1 polymer ?
#
loop_
_entity_poly.entity_id
_entity_poly.type
_entity_poly.pdbx_seq_one_letter_code
_entity_poly.pdbx_strand_id
1 'polypeptide(L)'
;MANPLEQLISQLEDEIQDPEEETFLLYANDIPSQGLGFIDSHASVLDLQLAGRDLTIHQSPGVLASSRKGGTTGAVLWKITPAFAEWLASPSNPLFRTVLTPSCSIIELGCGISPLNALTLSPKVSRYILTDQPYVQKLVLQNLAENQPSKSHAGKSKRGANKSSSSSPLNAVADIHFQVLDWETSQQLRNDDVFNSWLVAFKEQFRVWRMPGGMMPAELRPEAGFVVHIGILKDSL
;
A
#
# COMPACT_ATOMS: atom_id res chain seq x y z
N MET A 1 14.83 27.31 -0.01
CA MET A 1 13.70 26.38 -0.21
C MET A 1 13.81 25.36 0.92
N ALA A 2 12.75 25.14 1.70
CA ALA A 2 12.79 24.16 2.79
C ALA A 2 13.10 22.75 2.24
N ASN A 3 13.85 21.95 3.01
CA ASN A 3 14.14 20.56 2.65
C ASN A 3 12.82 19.80 2.42
N PRO A 4 12.67 18.98 1.36
CA PRO A 4 11.47 18.18 1.14
C PRO A 4 11.00 17.37 2.37
N LEU A 5 11.93 16.86 3.18
CA LEU A 5 11.61 16.19 4.44
C LEU A 5 11.02 17.14 5.49
N GLU A 6 11.59 18.34 5.66
CA GLU A 6 11.04 19.36 6.57
C GLU A 6 9.65 19.82 6.13
N GLN A 7 9.42 19.92 4.81
CA GLN A 7 8.10 20.23 4.26
C GLN A 7 7.08 19.13 4.52
N LEU A 8 7.50 17.86 4.53
CA LEU A 8 6.62 16.76 4.92
C LEU A 8 6.31 16.83 6.41
N ILE A 9 7.33 16.92 7.26
CA ILE A 9 7.19 16.92 8.73
C ILE A 9 6.28 18.05 9.20
N SER A 10 6.34 19.24 8.60
CA SER A 10 5.48 20.36 8.97
C SER A 10 3.98 20.15 8.67
N GLN A 11 3.65 19.07 7.94
CA GLN A 11 2.27 18.65 7.66
C GLN A 11 1.83 17.45 8.52
N LEU A 12 2.70 16.89 9.35
CA LEU A 12 2.38 15.76 10.23
C LEU A 12 1.93 16.25 11.61
N GLU A 13 1.37 15.34 12.41
CA GLU A 13 1.14 15.60 13.84
C GLU A 13 2.47 15.74 14.61
N ASP A 14 2.43 15.88 15.92
CA ASP A 14 3.66 15.89 16.73
C ASP A 14 4.39 14.55 16.65
N GLU A 15 5.72 14.59 16.79
CA GLU A 15 6.51 13.36 16.82
C GLU A 15 6.14 12.54 18.05
N ILE A 16 5.82 11.27 17.84
CA ILE A 16 5.56 10.32 18.92
C ILE A 16 6.82 10.19 19.75
N GLN A 17 6.78 10.57 21.02
CA GLN A 17 7.92 10.44 21.93
C GLN A 17 7.91 9.08 22.63
N ASP A 18 6.75 8.68 23.14
CA ASP A 18 6.57 7.48 23.94
C ASP A 18 5.70 6.44 23.22
N PRO A 19 6.25 5.25 22.87
CA PRO A 19 5.48 4.13 22.33
C PRO A 19 4.31 3.66 23.21
N GLU A 20 4.47 3.71 24.54
CA GLU A 20 3.45 3.23 25.47
C GLU A 20 2.25 4.16 25.49
N GLU A 21 2.49 5.48 25.52
CA GLU A 21 1.44 6.50 25.40
C GLU A 21 0.70 6.36 24.06
N GLU A 22 1.43 6.21 22.96
CA GLU A 22 0.85 6.02 21.63
C GLU A 22 -0.03 4.76 21.56
N THR A 23 0.44 3.65 22.13
CA THR A 23 -0.31 2.40 22.23
C THR A 23 -1.57 2.60 23.06
N PHE A 24 -1.45 3.22 24.24
CA PHE A 24 -2.59 3.50 25.09
C PHE A 24 -3.65 4.33 24.37
N LEU A 25 -3.27 5.40 23.67
CA LEU A 25 -4.21 6.25 22.94
C LEU A 25 -4.99 5.50 21.86
N LEU A 26 -4.35 4.55 21.16
CA LEU A 26 -4.97 3.75 20.10
C LEU A 26 -5.88 2.64 20.63
N TYR A 27 -5.50 2.01 21.75
CA TYR A 27 -6.17 0.80 22.26
C TYR A 27 -7.11 1.05 23.45
N ALA A 28 -7.04 2.22 24.11
CA ALA A 28 -7.91 2.55 25.24
C ALA A 28 -9.35 2.91 24.82
N ASN A 29 -9.57 3.25 23.55
CA ASN A 29 -10.89 3.54 23.01
C ASN A 29 -11.46 2.31 22.31
N ASP A 30 -12.78 2.14 22.38
CA ASP A 30 -13.46 1.12 21.59
C ASP A 30 -13.21 1.40 20.11
N ILE A 31 -12.50 0.49 19.45
CA ILE A 31 -12.34 0.54 18.00
C ILE A 31 -13.72 0.25 17.42
N PRO A 32 -14.32 1.19 16.65
CA PRO A 32 -15.60 0.93 16.04
C PRO A 32 -15.45 -0.32 15.17
N SER A 33 -16.11 -1.40 15.58
CA SER A 33 -15.95 -2.75 15.00
C SER A 33 -16.50 -2.89 13.57
N GLN A 34 -16.65 -1.77 12.86
CA GLN A 34 -17.18 -1.65 11.51
C GLN A 34 -16.12 -2.04 10.47
N GLY A 35 -15.76 -3.33 10.46
CA GLY A 35 -15.44 -4.03 9.22
C GLY A 35 -14.11 -3.70 8.57
N LEU A 36 -13.00 -4.02 9.25
CA LEU A 36 -11.71 -4.22 8.58
C LEU A 36 -11.74 -5.33 7.52
N GLY A 37 -12.78 -6.16 7.50
CA GLY A 37 -12.81 -7.45 6.82
C GLY A 37 -12.58 -7.41 5.31
N PHE A 38 -12.92 -8.54 4.70
CA PHE A 38 -12.76 -8.71 3.26
C PHE A 38 -13.91 -8.04 2.52
N ILE A 39 -13.67 -7.56 1.30
CA ILE A 39 -14.75 -7.03 0.45
C ILE A 39 -15.82 -8.11 0.25
N ASP A 40 -15.39 -9.29 -0.14
CA ASP A 40 -16.16 -10.54 -0.12
C ASP A 40 -15.14 -11.68 0.01
N SER A 41 -15.17 -12.43 1.12
CA SER A 41 -14.22 -13.54 1.36
C SER A 41 -14.59 -14.86 0.69
N HIS A 42 -15.78 -14.94 0.09
CA HIS A 42 -16.31 -16.15 -0.52
C HIS A 42 -16.18 -16.15 -2.04
N ALA A 43 -16.17 -14.97 -2.66
CA ALA A 43 -15.90 -14.83 -4.10
C ALA A 43 -14.46 -15.28 -4.43
N SER A 44 -14.25 -15.93 -5.57
CA SER A 44 -12.91 -16.23 -6.09
C SER A 44 -12.34 -15.11 -6.96
N VAL A 45 -13.19 -14.18 -7.38
CA VAL A 45 -12.87 -13.05 -8.25
C VAL A 45 -13.68 -11.84 -7.79
N LEU A 46 -13.05 -10.66 -7.79
CA LEU A 46 -13.67 -9.38 -7.49
C LEU A 46 -13.42 -8.42 -8.65
N ASP A 47 -14.46 -7.76 -9.11
CA ASP A 47 -14.34 -6.60 -10.00
C ASP A 47 -14.48 -5.32 -9.17
N LEU A 48 -13.51 -4.41 -9.30
CA LEU A 48 -13.53 -3.13 -8.61
C LEU A 48 -13.03 -2.01 -9.50
N GLN A 49 -13.43 -0.79 -9.16
CA GLN A 49 -12.91 0.41 -9.80
C GLN A 49 -11.86 1.06 -8.90
N LEU A 50 -10.71 1.42 -9.47
CA LEU A 50 -9.63 2.11 -8.76
C LEU A 50 -9.00 3.17 -9.65
N ALA A 51 -8.99 4.43 -9.19
CA ALA A 51 -8.46 5.57 -9.94
C ALA A 51 -9.01 5.66 -11.39
N GLY A 52 -10.31 5.39 -11.56
CA GLY A 52 -10.98 5.41 -12.86
C GLY A 52 -10.67 4.24 -13.79
N ARG A 53 -10.05 3.16 -13.29
CA ARG A 53 -9.79 1.92 -14.03
C ARG A 53 -10.59 0.77 -13.43
N ASP A 54 -11.17 -0.05 -14.28
CA ASP A 54 -11.78 -1.32 -13.86
C ASP A 54 -10.67 -2.37 -13.73
N LEU A 55 -10.65 -3.05 -12.58
CA LEU A 55 -9.67 -4.06 -12.21
C LEU A 55 -10.38 -5.35 -11.82
N THR A 56 -9.78 -6.48 -12.19
CA THR A 56 -10.23 -7.82 -11.81
C THR A 56 -9.20 -8.46 -10.89
N ILE A 57 -9.61 -8.85 -9.69
CA ILE A 57 -8.73 -9.41 -8.65
C ILE A 57 -9.17 -10.82 -8.31
N HIS A 58 -8.28 -11.78 -8.58
CA HIS A 58 -8.41 -13.17 -8.16
C HIS A 58 -7.93 -13.37 -6.73
N GLN A 59 -8.71 -14.12 -5.96
CA GLN A 59 -8.42 -14.45 -4.57
C GLN A 59 -8.69 -15.93 -4.27
N SER A 60 -8.27 -16.40 -3.10
CA SER A 60 -8.40 -17.80 -2.68
C SER A 60 -9.15 -17.94 -1.35
N PRO A 61 -10.50 -18.00 -1.38
CA PRO A 61 -11.33 -18.34 -0.23
C PRO A 61 -10.92 -19.67 0.43
N GLY A 62 -10.51 -20.65 -0.38
CA GLY A 62 -10.07 -21.96 0.12
C GLY A 62 -8.78 -21.88 0.94
N VAL A 63 -7.84 -20.99 0.58
CA VAL A 63 -6.62 -20.76 1.40
C VAL A 63 -6.98 -20.00 2.67
N LEU A 64 -7.85 -18.99 2.59
CA LEU A 64 -8.33 -18.28 3.78
C LEU A 64 -8.95 -19.24 4.80
N ALA A 65 -9.80 -20.17 4.34
CA ALA A 65 -10.48 -21.16 5.19
C ALA A 65 -9.60 -22.37 5.59
N SER A 66 -8.34 -22.41 5.15
CA SER A 66 -7.47 -23.57 5.40
C SER A 66 -6.88 -23.58 6.82
N SER A 67 -6.53 -24.76 7.32
CA SER A 67 -5.81 -24.96 8.59
C SER A 67 -4.28 -24.87 8.43
N ARG A 68 -3.81 -24.11 7.44
CA ARG A 68 -2.38 -23.92 7.19
C ARG A 68 -1.71 -23.27 8.42
N LYS A 69 -0.45 -23.61 8.68
CA LYS A 69 0.38 -22.86 9.63
C LYS A 69 0.70 -21.49 9.03
N GLY A 70 0.49 -20.43 9.80
CA GLY A 70 0.67 -19.05 9.37
C GLY A 70 -0.64 -18.35 8.98
N GLY A 71 -0.57 -17.04 8.81
CA GLY A 71 -1.70 -16.17 8.54
C GLY A 71 -2.12 -16.27 7.08
N THR A 72 -3.37 -16.67 6.84
CA THR A 72 -3.93 -16.86 5.49
C THR A 72 -4.72 -15.66 4.98
N THR A 73 -4.79 -14.58 5.76
CA THR A 73 -5.62 -13.41 5.46
C THR A 73 -5.15 -12.63 4.24
N GLY A 74 -3.90 -12.82 3.80
CA GLY A 74 -3.38 -12.27 2.54
C GLY A 74 -3.99 -12.94 1.30
N ALA A 75 -4.73 -14.05 1.45
CA ALA A 75 -5.34 -14.78 0.33
C ALA A 75 -6.58 -14.10 -0.28
N VAL A 76 -7.10 -13.05 0.35
CA VAL A 76 -8.33 -12.34 -0.03
C VAL A 76 -8.15 -10.84 0.12
N LEU A 77 -8.95 -10.06 -0.62
CA LEU A 77 -8.83 -8.60 -0.67
C LEU A 77 -9.44 -7.95 0.59
N TRP A 78 -8.60 -7.26 1.34
CA TRP A 78 -9.02 -6.42 2.46
C TRP A 78 -9.76 -5.18 1.95
N LYS A 79 -10.86 -4.82 2.61
CA LYS A 79 -11.68 -3.67 2.25
C LYS A 79 -10.91 -2.34 2.28
N ILE A 80 -9.88 -2.25 3.11
CA ILE A 80 -9.07 -1.04 3.24
C ILE A 80 -8.12 -0.80 2.07
N THR A 81 -7.70 -1.86 1.37
CA THR A 81 -6.63 -1.76 0.35
C THR A 81 -6.99 -0.84 -0.81
N PRO A 82 -8.21 -0.88 -1.40
CA PRO A 82 -8.58 0.07 -2.44
C PRO A 82 -8.62 1.53 -1.95
N ALA A 83 -9.19 1.77 -0.75
CA ALA A 83 -9.27 3.11 -0.17
C ALA A 83 -7.87 3.70 0.08
N PHE A 84 -6.95 2.88 0.60
CA PHE A 84 -5.56 3.27 0.80
C PHE A 84 -4.84 3.53 -0.52
N ALA A 85 -5.00 2.65 -1.52
CA ALA A 85 -4.37 2.80 -2.83
C ALA A 85 -4.82 4.08 -3.55
N GLU A 86 -6.10 4.45 -3.42
CA GLU A 86 -6.66 5.68 -3.99
C GLU A 86 -6.15 6.93 -3.27
N TRP A 87 -6.17 6.93 -1.93
CA TRP A 87 -5.62 8.03 -1.13
C TRP A 87 -4.12 8.25 -1.38
N LEU A 88 -3.34 7.17 -1.41
CA LEU A 88 -1.90 7.21 -1.61
C LEU A 88 -1.55 7.75 -3.01
N ALA A 89 -2.32 7.37 -4.02
CA ALA A 89 -2.15 7.84 -5.39
C ALA A 89 -2.77 9.22 -5.66
N SER A 90 -3.46 9.84 -4.70
CA SER A 90 -4.05 11.16 -4.88
C SER A 90 -2.98 12.22 -5.25
N PRO A 91 -3.26 13.15 -6.17
CA PRO A 91 -2.38 14.29 -6.45
C PRO A 91 -2.16 15.21 -5.24
N SER A 92 -3.08 15.20 -4.27
CA SER A 92 -2.97 15.98 -3.04
C SER A 92 -2.16 15.28 -1.94
N ASN A 93 -1.77 14.00 -2.13
CA ASN A 93 -1.08 13.24 -1.10
C ASN A 93 0.28 13.91 -0.76
N PRO A 94 0.53 14.24 0.52
CA PRO A 94 1.72 15.00 0.91
C PRO A 94 3.01 14.30 0.50
N LEU A 95 3.06 12.96 0.51
CA LEU A 95 4.25 12.20 0.15
C LEU A 95 4.70 12.48 -1.29
N PHE A 96 3.79 12.56 -2.26
CA PHE A 96 4.11 12.88 -3.66
C PHE A 96 4.31 14.37 -3.94
N ARG A 97 3.88 15.23 -3.01
CA ARG A 97 4.13 16.68 -3.10
C ARG A 97 5.48 17.06 -2.51
N THR A 98 6.11 16.17 -1.74
CA THR A 98 7.36 16.45 -1.04
C THR A 98 8.46 15.45 -1.37
N VAL A 99 8.34 14.20 -0.91
CA VAL A 99 9.47 13.26 -0.80
C VAL A 99 9.50 12.17 -1.88
N LEU A 100 8.34 11.76 -2.39
CA LEU A 100 8.24 10.74 -3.43
C LEU A 100 8.38 11.39 -4.80
N THR A 101 9.37 10.91 -5.55
CA THR A 101 9.70 11.38 -6.90
C THR A 101 9.70 10.21 -7.89
N PRO A 102 9.66 10.48 -9.20
CA PRO A 102 9.77 9.43 -10.21
C PRO A 102 11.02 8.56 -10.12
N SER A 103 12.09 9.00 -9.45
CA SER A 103 13.30 8.20 -9.21
C SER A 103 13.22 7.27 -7.99
N CYS A 104 12.18 7.39 -7.15
CA CYS A 104 12.06 6.56 -5.95
C CYS A 104 11.79 5.10 -6.30
N SER A 105 12.21 4.22 -5.39
CA SER A 105 11.83 2.80 -5.34
C SER A 105 10.98 2.58 -4.09
N ILE A 106 9.90 1.82 -4.22
CA ILE A 106 9.01 1.47 -3.09
C ILE A 106 9.10 -0.02 -2.82
N ILE A 107 9.11 -0.40 -1.54
CA ILE A 107 8.93 -1.78 -1.08
C ILE A 107 7.64 -1.82 -0.24
N GLU A 108 6.75 -2.73 -0.56
CA GLU A 108 5.52 -3.00 0.19
C GLU A 108 5.67 -4.33 0.93
N LEU A 109 5.43 -4.31 2.25
CA LEU A 109 5.44 -5.48 3.11
C LEU A 109 4.00 -5.94 3.34
N GLY A 110 3.71 -7.22 3.09
CA GLY A 110 2.37 -7.78 3.30
C GLY A 110 1.37 -7.35 2.21
N CYS A 111 1.77 -7.42 0.94
CA CYS A 111 0.92 -6.98 -0.17
C CYS A 111 -0.32 -7.87 -0.42
N GLY A 112 -0.37 -9.06 0.18
CA GLY A 112 -1.36 -10.09 -0.09
C GLY A 112 -1.39 -10.50 -1.55
N ILE A 113 -2.57 -10.90 -2.02
CA ILE A 113 -2.83 -11.20 -3.44
C ILE A 113 -2.95 -9.96 -4.33
N SER A 114 -2.93 -8.74 -3.77
CA SER A 114 -3.47 -7.56 -4.44
C SER A 114 -2.41 -6.50 -4.78
N PRO A 115 -2.09 -6.26 -6.06
CA PRO A 115 -1.08 -5.28 -6.44
C PRO A 115 -1.63 -3.84 -6.55
N LEU A 116 -2.70 -3.47 -5.82
CA LEU A 116 -3.40 -2.19 -6.04
C LEU A 116 -2.50 -0.97 -5.84
N ASN A 117 -1.73 -0.94 -4.75
CA ASN A 117 -0.79 0.13 -4.46
C ASN A 117 0.27 0.24 -5.57
N ALA A 118 0.84 -0.88 -5.99
CA ALA A 118 1.81 -0.91 -7.08
C ALA A 118 1.22 -0.39 -8.39
N LEU A 119 0.00 -0.80 -8.75
CA LEU A 119 -0.67 -0.38 -9.99
C LEU A 119 -0.98 1.12 -10.00
N THR A 120 -1.48 1.68 -8.89
CA THR A 120 -1.82 3.12 -8.81
C THR A 120 -0.59 4.01 -8.73
N LEU A 121 0.49 3.53 -8.10
CA LEU A 121 1.73 4.29 -7.96
C LEU A 121 2.72 4.10 -9.10
N SER A 122 2.55 3.06 -9.92
CA SER A 122 3.46 2.77 -11.02
C SER A 122 3.76 3.95 -11.97
N PRO A 123 2.83 4.90 -12.26
CA PRO A 123 3.17 6.04 -13.12
C PRO A 123 4.01 7.12 -12.41
N LYS A 124 4.23 7.01 -11.10
CA LYS A 124 4.81 8.05 -10.23
C LYS A 124 6.18 7.69 -9.65
N VAL A 125 6.66 6.46 -9.83
CA VAL A 125 7.91 5.95 -9.28
C VAL A 125 8.65 5.09 -10.28
N SER A 126 9.93 4.81 -10.04
CA SER A 126 10.77 4.05 -10.98
C SER A 126 10.61 2.54 -10.80
N ARG A 127 10.37 2.08 -9.56
CA ARG A 127 10.33 0.67 -9.19
C ARG A 127 9.38 0.46 -8.00
N TYR A 128 8.70 -0.68 -8.01
CA TYR A 128 7.84 -1.12 -6.92
C TYR A 128 8.07 -2.60 -6.63
N ILE A 129 8.39 -2.94 -5.38
CA ILE A 129 8.64 -4.32 -4.95
C ILE A 129 7.53 -4.73 -3.98
N LEU A 130 6.67 -5.62 -4.44
CA LEU A 130 5.66 -6.28 -3.64
C LEU A 130 6.30 -7.43 -2.88
N THR A 131 6.06 -7.53 -1.57
CA THR A 131 6.59 -8.63 -0.77
C THR A 131 5.53 -9.25 0.13
N ASP A 132 5.55 -10.58 0.21
CA ASP A 132 4.73 -11.35 1.13
C ASP A 132 5.21 -12.81 1.18
N GLN A 133 4.48 -13.62 1.93
CA GLN A 133 4.68 -15.05 2.07
C GLN A 133 4.53 -15.80 0.73
N PRO A 134 5.18 -16.99 0.59
CA PRO A 134 5.19 -17.74 -0.65
C PRO A 134 3.80 -18.08 -1.23
N TYR A 135 2.77 -18.22 -0.38
CA TYR A 135 1.46 -18.69 -0.83
C TYR A 135 0.71 -17.66 -1.70
N VAL A 136 0.99 -16.36 -1.56
CA VAL A 136 0.30 -15.33 -2.35
C VAL A 136 0.86 -15.22 -3.76
N GLN A 137 2.12 -15.67 -3.97
CA GLN A 137 2.91 -15.43 -5.19
C GLN A 137 2.15 -15.72 -6.48
N LYS A 138 1.44 -16.86 -6.54
CA LYS A 138 0.69 -17.25 -7.73
C LYS A 138 -0.38 -16.22 -8.09
N LEU A 139 -1.17 -15.79 -7.11
CA LEU A 139 -2.31 -14.91 -7.32
C LEU A 139 -1.88 -13.46 -7.51
N VAL A 140 -0.89 -12.97 -6.76
CA VAL A 140 -0.39 -11.60 -6.97
C VAL A 140 0.24 -11.43 -8.35
N LEU A 141 0.95 -12.43 -8.87
CA LEU A 141 1.50 -12.41 -10.23
C LEU A 141 0.40 -12.50 -11.30
N GLN A 142 -0.64 -13.30 -11.07
CA GLN A 142 -1.81 -13.37 -11.95
C GLN A 142 -2.53 -12.01 -12.00
N ASN A 143 -2.85 -11.44 -10.84
CA ASN A 143 -3.51 -10.14 -10.72
C ASN A 143 -2.67 -9.02 -11.33
N LEU A 144 -1.34 -9.06 -11.17
CA LEU A 144 -0.45 -8.07 -11.78
C LEU A 144 -0.47 -8.17 -13.31
N ALA A 145 -0.48 -9.38 -13.88
CA ALA A 145 -0.49 -9.59 -15.32
C ALA A 145 -1.81 -9.16 -15.97
N GLU A 146 -2.93 -9.47 -15.32
CA GLU A 146 -4.28 -9.15 -15.81
C GLU A 146 -4.60 -7.65 -15.76
N ASN A 147 -4.06 -6.95 -14.77
CA ASN A 147 -4.32 -5.53 -14.54
C ASN A 147 -3.19 -4.61 -15.06
N GLN A 148 -2.28 -5.13 -15.88
CA GLN A 148 -1.30 -4.27 -16.55
C GLN A 148 -2.02 -3.16 -17.33
N PRO A 149 -1.49 -1.92 -17.34
CA PRO A 149 -1.99 -0.89 -18.23
C PRO A 149 -2.00 -1.45 -19.65
N SER A 150 -3.16 -1.47 -20.29
CA SER A 150 -3.27 -2.01 -21.63
C SER A 150 -2.26 -1.29 -22.52
N LYS A 151 -1.26 -2.03 -23.02
CA LYS A 151 -0.55 -1.60 -24.23
C LYS A 151 -1.65 -1.57 -25.27
N SER A 152 -2.19 -0.38 -25.53
CA SER A 152 -3.25 -0.19 -26.52
C SER A 152 -3.04 -1.19 -27.66
N HIS A 153 -3.94 -2.17 -27.77
CA HIS A 153 -3.96 -3.03 -28.93
C HIS A 153 -4.36 -2.10 -30.07
N ALA A 154 -3.35 -1.44 -30.66
CA ALA A 154 -3.48 -0.78 -31.93
C ALA A 154 -4.06 -1.84 -32.86
N GLY A 155 -5.36 -1.68 -33.18
CA GLY A 155 -6.03 -2.53 -34.13
C GLY A 155 -5.14 -2.62 -35.37
N LYS A 156 -4.94 -3.83 -35.88
CA LYS A 156 -4.24 -4.08 -37.14
C LYS A 156 -4.97 -3.35 -38.28
N SER A 157 -4.69 -2.06 -38.45
CA SER A 157 -4.95 -1.35 -39.69
C SER A 157 -3.64 -1.33 -40.47
N LYS A 158 -3.67 -1.97 -41.64
CA LYS A 158 -2.55 -2.00 -42.57
C LYS A 158 -2.39 -0.63 -43.23
N ARG A 159 -1.10 -0.24 -43.37
CA ARG A 159 -0.48 0.69 -44.34
C ARG A 159 -0.57 2.20 -44.07
N GLY A 160 0.63 2.82 -44.03
CA GLY A 160 0.85 4.15 -44.59
C GLY A 160 1.88 5.04 -43.87
N ALA A 161 3.15 4.91 -44.26
CA ALA A 161 4.23 5.91 -44.32
C ALA A 161 4.42 7.00 -43.24
N ASN A 162 5.68 7.06 -42.76
CA ASN A 162 6.48 8.21 -42.30
C ASN A 162 5.79 9.38 -41.58
N LYS A 163 6.16 9.56 -40.30
CA LYS A 163 6.55 10.87 -39.74
C LYS A 163 7.38 10.69 -38.48
N SER A 164 8.51 11.40 -38.46
CA SER A 164 9.29 11.71 -37.27
C SER A 164 8.42 12.35 -36.20
N SER A 165 8.36 11.75 -35.02
CA SER A 165 7.86 12.41 -33.82
C SER A 165 8.84 12.12 -32.70
N SER A 166 9.46 13.18 -32.19
CA SER A 166 10.10 13.24 -30.89
C SER A 166 9.12 12.69 -29.85
N SER A 167 9.28 11.42 -29.48
CA SER A 167 8.56 10.87 -28.36
C SER A 167 9.20 11.44 -27.11
N SER A 168 8.60 12.51 -26.57
CA SER A 168 8.66 12.76 -25.13
C SER A 168 8.43 11.42 -24.44
N PRO A 169 9.26 10.99 -23.49
CA PRO A 169 9.07 9.69 -22.87
C PRO A 169 7.68 9.72 -22.21
N LEU A 170 6.76 8.92 -22.75
CA LEU A 170 5.58 8.49 -22.02
C LEU A 170 6.10 8.04 -20.66
N ASN A 171 5.63 8.65 -19.56
CA ASN A 171 6.07 8.34 -18.19
C ASN A 171 6.25 6.82 -18.07
N ALA A 172 7.49 6.37 -17.96
CA ALA A 172 7.80 4.96 -17.91
C ALA A 172 7.06 4.40 -16.69
N VAL A 173 6.18 3.43 -16.92
CA VAL A 173 5.50 2.70 -15.84
C VAL A 173 6.59 2.05 -14.99
N ALA A 174 6.45 2.11 -13.67
CA ALA A 174 7.39 1.53 -12.73
C ALA A 174 7.68 0.06 -13.06
N ASP A 175 8.91 -0.32 -12.77
CA ASP A 175 9.36 -1.70 -12.78
C ASP A 175 8.77 -2.45 -11.57
N ILE A 176 7.63 -3.14 -11.75
CA ILE A 176 6.91 -3.84 -10.66
C ILE A 176 7.38 -5.30 -10.54
N HIS A 177 7.82 -5.69 -9.36
CA HIS A 177 8.29 -7.04 -9.04
C HIS A 177 7.61 -7.59 -7.80
N PHE A 178 7.46 -8.91 -7.73
CA PHE A 178 7.14 -9.61 -6.50
C PHE A 178 8.37 -10.36 -5.98
N GLN A 179 8.64 -10.26 -4.68
CA GLN A 179 9.68 -11.01 -3.99
C GLN A 179 9.10 -11.67 -2.73
N VAL A 180 9.40 -12.96 -2.56
CA VAL A 180 9.01 -13.67 -1.34
C VAL A 180 9.76 -13.09 -0.15
N LEU A 181 9.01 -12.72 0.89
CA LEU A 181 9.52 -12.33 2.19
C LEU A 181 8.59 -12.91 3.26
N ASP A 182 9.10 -13.88 4.01
CA ASP A 182 8.37 -14.46 5.14
C ASP A 182 8.58 -13.58 6.38
N TRP A 183 7.61 -12.71 6.65
CA TRP A 183 7.65 -11.76 7.75
C TRP A 183 7.02 -12.33 9.04
N GLU A 184 6.48 -13.55 9.04
CA GLU A 184 5.76 -14.14 10.18
C GLU A 184 6.66 -14.72 11.29
N THR A 185 7.93 -14.33 11.35
CA THR A 185 8.82 -14.72 12.45
C THR A 185 8.48 -14.02 13.78
N SER A 186 7.46 -13.17 13.83
CA SER A 186 6.90 -12.50 15.03
C SER A 186 5.37 -12.63 15.09
N GLN A 187 4.81 -12.69 16.31
CA GLN A 187 3.45 -13.16 16.63
C GLN A 187 2.31 -12.44 15.88
N GLN A 188 1.32 -13.21 15.42
CA GLN A 188 0.13 -12.75 14.69
C GLN A 188 -1.07 -12.45 15.60
N LEU A 189 -0.93 -11.47 16.50
CA LEU A 189 -2.09 -10.98 17.25
C LEU A 189 -2.19 -9.47 17.12
N ARG A 190 -3.37 -9.00 16.72
CA ARG A 190 -3.76 -7.60 16.92
C ARG A 190 -3.94 -7.42 18.42
N ASN A 191 -2.84 -7.04 19.05
CA ASN A 191 -2.72 -6.91 20.48
C ASN A 191 -1.83 -5.69 20.74
N ASP A 192 -2.18 -4.96 21.79
CA ASP A 192 -1.49 -3.77 22.28
C ASP A 192 0.00 -4.03 22.56
N ASP A 193 0.35 -5.13 23.24
CA ASP A 193 1.75 -5.50 23.49
C ASP A 193 2.54 -5.72 22.18
N VAL A 194 1.91 -6.33 21.17
CA VAL A 194 2.54 -6.56 19.86
C VAL A 194 2.79 -5.25 19.14
N PHE A 195 1.81 -4.34 19.14
CA PHE A 195 1.96 -3.01 18.53
C PHE A 195 3.03 -2.18 19.27
N ASN A 196 2.97 -2.15 20.61
CA ASN A 196 3.97 -1.45 21.43
C ASN A 196 5.38 -1.97 21.17
N SER A 197 5.57 -3.30 21.19
CA SER A 197 6.87 -3.92 20.91
C SER A 197 7.39 -3.57 19.51
N TRP A 198 6.50 -3.58 18.50
CA TRP A 198 6.86 -3.14 17.15
C TRP A 198 7.28 -1.67 17.14
N LEU A 199 6.51 -0.77 17.78
CA LEU A 199 6.78 0.65 17.76
C LEU A 199 8.07 1.01 18.52
N VAL A 200 8.34 0.34 19.64
CA VAL A 200 9.63 0.43 20.36
C VAL A 200 10.78 0.07 19.42
N ALA A 201 10.73 -1.11 18.78
CA ALA A 201 11.77 -1.56 17.87
C ALA A 201 11.91 -0.65 16.64
N PHE A 202 10.79 -0.19 16.06
CA PHE A 202 10.78 0.72 14.92
C PHE A 202 11.40 2.07 15.29
N LYS A 203 11.09 2.61 16.47
CA LYS A 203 11.68 3.87 16.97
C LYS A 203 13.16 3.79 17.33
N GLU A 204 13.77 2.61 17.36
CA GLU A 204 15.23 2.49 17.47
C GLU A 204 15.93 3.13 16.27
N GLN A 205 15.37 2.97 15.07
CA GLN A 205 15.97 3.44 13.81
C GLN A 205 15.24 4.63 13.20
N PHE A 206 13.96 4.83 13.54
CA PHE A 206 13.11 5.85 12.93
C PHE A 206 12.62 6.89 13.96
N ARG A 207 12.48 8.13 13.52
CA ARG A 207 11.58 9.12 14.13
C ARG A 207 10.19 8.92 13.55
N VAL A 208 9.15 9.00 14.36
CA VAL A 208 7.80 8.51 13.98
C VAL A 208 6.74 9.56 14.27
N TRP A 209 5.86 9.79 13.31
CA TRP A 209 4.74 10.73 13.36
C TRP A 209 3.45 10.05 12.91
N ARG A 210 2.30 10.67 13.21
CA ARG A 210 1.02 10.32 12.59
C ARG A 210 0.69 11.24 11.42
N MET A 211 0.02 10.68 10.42
CA MET A 211 -0.69 11.46 9.40
C MET A 211 -1.95 12.07 10.02
N PRO A 212 -2.18 13.39 9.92
CA PRO A 212 -3.41 14.00 10.43
C PRO A 212 -4.65 13.41 9.77
N GLY A 213 -5.67 13.07 10.57
CA GLY A 213 -6.92 12.49 10.07
C GLY A 213 -7.59 13.32 8.96
N GLY A 214 -7.51 14.66 9.04
CA GLY A 214 -8.05 15.59 8.04
C GLY A 214 -7.41 15.47 6.65
N MET A 215 -6.23 14.84 6.53
CA MET A 215 -5.53 14.59 5.26
C MET A 215 -5.87 13.21 4.66
N MET A 216 -6.66 12.40 5.35
CA MET A 216 -7.07 11.05 4.93
C MET A 216 -8.59 11.02 4.66
N PRO A 217 -9.07 10.13 3.76
CA PRO A 217 -10.50 9.85 3.63
C PRO A 217 -11.04 9.21 4.91
N ALA A 218 -12.34 9.35 5.17
CA ALA A 218 -12.96 8.98 6.45
C ALA A 218 -12.71 7.51 6.85
N GLU A 219 -12.62 6.61 5.87
CA GLU A 219 -12.39 5.18 6.05
C GLU A 219 -10.98 4.84 6.52
N LEU A 220 -10.03 5.79 6.45
CA LEU A 220 -8.63 5.62 6.88
C LEU A 220 -8.29 6.38 8.16
N ARG A 221 -9.27 7.01 8.81
CA ARG A 221 -9.05 7.86 9.99
C ARG A 221 -9.17 7.08 11.30
N PRO A 222 -8.70 7.66 12.43
CA PRO A 222 -8.87 7.07 13.75
C PRO A 222 -10.31 6.75 14.10
N GLU A 223 -11.28 7.55 13.65
CA GLU A 223 -12.71 7.29 13.87
C GLU A 223 -13.22 6.04 13.15
N ALA A 224 -12.50 5.52 12.15
CA ALA A 224 -12.76 4.25 11.50
C ALA A 224 -11.88 3.10 12.04
N GLY A 225 -11.08 3.37 13.08
CA GLY A 225 -10.16 2.39 13.68
C GLY A 225 -8.82 2.28 12.98
N PHE A 226 -8.40 3.31 12.23
CA PHE A 226 -7.14 3.31 11.48
C PHE A 226 -6.25 4.49 11.82
N VAL A 227 -4.95 4.27 11.68
CA VAL A 227 -3.94 5.31 11.78
C VAL A 227 -2.87 5.02 10.75
N VAL A 228 -2.28 6.07 10.19
CA VAL A 228 -1.11 5.96 9.33
C VAL A 228 0.06 6.61 10.04
N HIS A 229 1.03 5.78 10.45
CA HIS A 229 2.31 6.24 10.97
C HIS A 229 3.30 6.45 9.84
N ILE A 230 4.10 7.52 9.94
CA ILE A 230 5.23 7.79 9.05
C ILE A 230 6.50 7.71 9.89
N GLY A 231 7.39 6.80 9.52
CA GLY A 231 8.75 6.72 10.06
C GLY A 231 9.76 7.33 9.10
N ILE A 232 10.65 8.19 9.60
CA ILE A 232 11.81 8.72 8.86
C ILE A 232 13.07 8.25 9.57
N LEU A 233 14.03 7.69 8.82
CA LEU A 233 15.30 7.24 9.38
C LEU A 233 16.00 8.38 10.12
N LYS A 234 16.52 8.10 11.32
CA LYS A 234 17.19 9.10 12.16
C LYS A 234 18.36 9.78 11.45
N ASP A 235 19.12 9.02 10.65
CA ASP A 235 20.28 9.52 9.91
C ASP A 235 19.90 10.36 8.67
N SER A 236 18.61 10.49 8.35
CA SER A 236 18.12 11.28 7.21
C SER A 236 17.68 12.70 7.60
N LEU A 237 17.71 13.06 8.88
CA LEU A 237 17.22 14.33 9.42
C LEU A 237 18.34 15.21 9.98
#